data_AF-A0A1V3WZR5-F1
#
_entry.id   AF-A0A1V3WZR5-F1
#
_cell.length_a   1.000
_cell.length_b   1.000
_cell.length_c   1.000
_cell.angle_alpha   90.00
_cell.angle_beta   90.00
_cell.angle_gamma   90.00
#
_symmetry.space_group_name_H-M   'P 1'
#
loop_
_entity.id
_entity.type
_entity.pdbx_description
1 polymer ?
#
loop_
_entity_poly.entity_id
_entity_poly.type
_entity_poly.pdbx_seq_one_letter_code
_entity_poly.pdbx_strand_id
1 'polypeptide(L)'
;MPMIGHGDELGRTQNGNNNGYCQDNEITWVNWAEADVGLLDFTRAVSALRANHPVFRRRRFFSGKPVGRRGEDGLPDIAWFAADGSEMTDEDWGASFAKSIAVFLNGHGIPDRDLRGQRVFDDSFVLCFNAHHEPIEFTLPPAKFGEKWRTVVYTGARQLAPRDELPAAARLTVDARSTVVLQAASESQQSQPDITGIAGQWRFESGARPAVSPRL
;
A
#
# COMPACT_ATOMS: atom_id res chain seq x y z
N MET A 1 3.49 14.38 3.72
CA MET A 1 2.09 14.11 4.09
C MET A 1 1.30 13.94 2.81
N PRO A 2 0.50 12.87 2.64
CA PRO A 2 -0.34 12.71 1.45
C PRO A 2 -1.56 13.64 1.50
N MET A 3 -2.04 14.06 0.33
CA MET A 3 -3.29 14.81 0.14
C MET A 3 -4.07 14.11 -0.98
N ILE A 4 -5.38 13.96 -0.81
CA ILE A 4 -6.29 13.35 -1.80
C ILE A 4 -7.18 14.46 -2.36
N GLY A 5 -7.37 14.50 -3.68
CA GLY A 5 -8.29 15.42 -4.32
C GLY A 5 -9.74 15.08 -3.97
N HIS A 6 -10.58 16.09 -3.74
CA HIS A 6 -11.97 15.84 -3.35
C HIS A 6 -12.69 15.01 -4.43
N GLY A 7 -13.23 13.86 -4.02
CA GLY A 7 -13.97 12.95 -4.90
C GLY A 7 -13.10 12.02 -5.74
N ASP A 8 -11.76 12.07 -5.65
CA ASP A 8 -10.89 11.07 -6.29
C ASP A 8 -11.25 9.66 -5.80
N GLU A 9 -11.57 9.52 -4.51
CA GLU A 9 -12.00 8.27 -3.88
C GLU A 9 -13.36 7.77 -4.38
N LEU A 10 -14.13 8.61 -5.07
CA LEU A 10 -15.45 8.30 -5.63
C LEU A 10 -15.40 8.12 -7.16
N GLY A 11 -14.22 8.25 -7.78
CA GLY A 11 -14.08 8.19 -9.24
C GLY A 11 -14.52 9.48 -9.94
N ARG A 12 -14.43 10.64 -9.27
CA ARG A 12 -14.85 11.92 -9.84
C ARG A 12 -14.07 12.24 -11.12
N THR A 13 -14.80 12.66 -12.15
CA THR A 13 -14.23 13.06 -13.44
C THR A 13 -14.63 14.49 -13.79
N GLN A 14 -13.71 15.20 -14.45
CA GLN A 14 -13.99 16.50 -15.09
C GLN A 14 -14.00 16.34 -16.64
N ASN A 15 -14.20 15.12 -17.14
CA ASN A 15 -14.17 14.77 -18.56
C ASN A 15 -12.91 15.23 -19.30
N GLY A 16 -11.76 15.15 -18.64
CA GLY A 16 -10.47 15.57 -19.17
C GLY A 16 -10.18 17.07 -19.04
N ASN A 17 -11.11 17.87 -18.51
CA ASN A 17 -10.83 19.27 -18.18
C ASN A 17 -9.92 19.34 -16.94
N ASN A 18 -8.68 19.78 -17.12
CA ASN A 18 -7.72 19.96 -16.02
C ASN A 18 -7.76 21.36 -15.39
N ASN A 19 -8.72 22.21 -15.78
CA ASN A 19 -8.82 23.61 -15.33
C ASN A 19 -10.29 24.06 -15.19
N GLY A 20 -11.07 23.35 -14.37
CA GLY A 20 -12.49 23.64 -14.11
C GLY A 20 -12.80 24.89 -13.27
N TYR A 21 -11.89 25.87 -13.16
CA TYR A 21 -12.00 26.97 -12.19
C TYR A 21 -13.23 27.88 -12.35
N CYS A 22 -13.75 28.03 -13.58
CA CYS A 22 -14.91 28.86 -13.90
C CYS A 22 -16.21 28.05 -14.09
N GLN A 23 -16.20 26.77 -13.74
CA GLN A 23 -17.30 25.85 -13.97
C GLN A 23 -18.05 25.63 -12.65
N ASP A 24 -19.26 26.19 -12.55
CA ASP A 24 -20.21 25.87 -11.47
C ASP A 24 -21.35 25.04 -12.06
N ASN A 25 -21.06 23.77 -12.32
CA ASN A 25 -21.97 22.82 -12.96
C ASN A 25 -21.48 21.37 -12.72
N GLU A 26 -22.14 20.41 -13.37
CA GLU A 26 -21.89 18.98 -13.22
C GLU A 26 -20.45 18.53 -13.54
N ILE A 27 -19.65 19.35 -14.24
CA ILE A 27 -18.21 19.08 -14.48
C ILE A 27 -17.41 19.17 -13.17
N THR A 28 -17.82 20.03 -12.23
CA THR A 28 -17.09 20.27 -10.98
C THR A 28 -17.81 19.75 -9.74
N TRP A 29 -19.10 19.47 -9.82
CA TRP A 29 -19.85 18.89 -8.71
C TRP A 29 -19.48 17.41 -8.45
N VAL A 30 -19.81 16.91 -7.27
CA VAL A 30 -19.66 15.49 -6.93
C VAL A 30 -20.93 14.76 -7.34
N ASN A 31 -20.79 13.78 -8.25
CA ASN A 31 -21.90 12.90 -8.61
C ASN A 31 -22.01 11.73 -7.63
N TRP A 32 -22.83 11.91 -6.58
CA TRP A 32 -23.05 10.88 -5.56
C TRP A 32 -23.77 9.64 -6.07
N ALA A 33 -24.54 9.73 -7.16
CA ALA A 33 -25.29 8.62 -7.72
C ALA A 33 -24.40 7.63 -8.49
N GLU A 34 -23.27 8.09 -9.01
CA GLU A 34 -22.29 7.30 -9.77
C GLU A 34 -20.99 7.04 -8.99
N ALA A 35 -21.02 7.24 -7.66
CA ALA A 35 -19.84 7.04 -6.83
C ALA A 35 -19.30 5.61 -6.92
N ASP A 36 -18.00 5.48 -7.22
CA ASP A 36 -17.32 4.18 -7.24
C ASP A 36 -17.07 3.69 -5.82
N VAL A 37 -17.97 2.83 -5.33
CA VAL A 37 -17.88 2.23 -4.00
C VAL A 37 -16.64 1.34 -3.85
N GLY A 38 -16.20 0.68 -4.93
CA GLY A 38 -15.01 -0.16 -4.90
C GLY A 38 -13.74 0.66 -4.72
N LEU A 39 -13.63 1.79 -5.42
CA LEU A 39 -12.51 2.73 -5.26
C LEU A 39 -12.52 3.41 -3.88
N LEU A 40 -13.71 3.69 -3.33
CA LEU A 40 -13.86 4.22 -1.99
C LEU A 40 -13.37 3.23 -0.92
N ASP A 41 -13.77 1.96 -1.03
CA ASP A 41 -13.32 0.89 -0.14
C ASP A 41 -11.81 0.65 -0.26
N PHE A 42 -11.27 0.68 -1.48
CA PHE A 42 -9.82 0.61 -1.71
C PHE A 42 -9.08 1.78 -1.06
N THR A 43 -9.56 3.01 -1.26
CA THR A 43 -9.00 4.22 -0.66
C THR A 43 -9.02 4.15 0.87
N ARG A 44 -10.11 3.65 1.47
CA ARG A 44 -10.20 3.41 2.92
C ARG A 44 -9.16 2.40 3.37
N ALA A 45 -9.02 1.28 2.66
CA ALA A 45 -8.08 0.22 3.02
C ALA A 45 -6.63 0.71 3.00
N VAL A 46 -6.21 1.42 1.94
CA VAL A 46 -4.85 1.99 1.84
C VAL A 46 -4.61 3.09 2.87
N SER A 47 -5.61 3.93 3.14
CA SER A 47 -5.54 4.95 4.18
C SER A 47 -5.38 4.34 5.57
N ALA A 48 -6.12 3.27 5.86
CA ALA A 48 -6.02 2.52 7.11
C ALA A 48 -4.66 1.83 7.25
N LEU A 49 -4.16 1.18 6.19
CA LEU A 49 -2.81 0.59 6.17
C LEU A 49 -1.76 1.63 6.55
N ARG A 50 -1.75 2.79 5.86
CA ARG A 50 -0.82 3.87 6.19
C ARG A 50 -1.00 4.37 7.62
N ALA A 51 -2.23 4.51 8.10
CA ALA A 51 -2.53 5.00 9.45
C ALA A 51 -2.15 4.01 10.56
N ASN A 52 -2.16 2.71 10.28
CA ASN A 52 -1.84 1.66 11.25
C ASN A 52 -0.34 1.34 11.33
N HIS A 53 0.41 1.63 10.26
CA HIS A 53 1.82 1.25 10.14
C HIS A 53 2.74 2.49 10.16
N PRO A 54 3.40 2.81 11.29
CA PRO A 54 4.37 3.90 11.42
C PRO A 54 5.50 3.90 10.38
N VAL A 55 5.86 2.76 9.79
CA VAL A 55 6.90 2.67 8.75
C VAL A 55 6.58 3.56 7.52
N PHE A 56 5.28 3.76 7.22
CA PHE A 56 4.80 4.67 6.16
C PHE A 56 4.60 6.12 6.61
N ARG A 57 4.86 6.42 7.89
CA ARG A 57 4.60 7.74 8.52
C ARG A 57 5.79 8.26 9.32
N ARG A 58 7.00 7.84 8.95
CA ARG A 58 8.24 8.30 9.57
C ARG A 58 8.38 9.82 9.50
N ARG A 59 8.94 10.40 10.56
CA ARG A 59 9.28 11.83 10.64
C ARG A 59 10.68 12.13 10.11
N ARG A 60 11.50 11.10 9.94
CA ARG A 60 12.87 11.16 9.43
C ARG A 60 13.01 10.31 8.18
N PHE A 61 13.88 10.76 7.27
CA PHE A 61 14.23 10.00 6.07
C PHE A 61 14.82 8.63 6.42
N PHE A 62 14.71 7.71 5.46
CA PHE A 62 15.45 6.46 5.50
C PHE A 62 16.94 6.74 5.29
N SER A 63 17.79 5.94 5.92
CA SER A 63 19.24 6.14 5.89
C SER A 63 20.00 5.13 5.04
N GLY A 64 19.39 3.98 4.74
CA GLY A 64 20.03 2.84 4.10
C GLY A 64 21.06 2.13 4.99
N LYS A 65 21.16 2.50 6.27
CA LYS A 65 22.17 1.98 7.20
C LYS A 65 21.62 0.85 8.05
N PRO A 66 22.47 -0.14 8.41
CA PRO A 66 22.14 -1.18 9.38
C PRO A 66 21.45 -0.65 10.64
N VAL A 67 20.34 -1.28 11.00
CA VAL A 67 19.55 -0.99 12.19
C VAL A 67 20.04 -1.88 13.33
N GLY A 68 20.61 -1.27 14.37
CA GLY A 68 21.16 -2.02 15.50
C GLY A 68 22.12 -1.15 16.31
N ARG A 69 22.80 -1.74 17.29
CA ARG A 69 23.93 -1.05 17.93
C ARG A 69 25.09 -0.94 16.93
N ARG A 70 25.90 0.11 17.09
CA ARG A 70 27.10 0.33 16.27
C ARG A 70 27.98 -0.94 16.33
N GLY A 71 28.14 -1.63 15.20
CA GLY A 71 28.92 -2.88 15.10
C GLY A 71 28.11 -4.17 15.06
N GLU A 72 26.77 -4.11 15.08
CA GLU A 72 25.91 -5.26 14.77
C GLU A 72 25.58 -5.30 13.28
N ASP A 73 25.60 -6.51 12.68
CA ASP A 73 25.15 -6.77 11.31
C ASP A 73 23.62 -6.76 11.23
N GLY A 74 23.02 -5.59 11.47
CA GLY A 74 21.59 -5.35 11.36
C GLY A 74 21.16 -5.13 9.91
N LEU A 75 19.92 -5.50 9.58
CA LEU A 75 19.32 -5.11 8.30
C LEU A 75 19.21 -3.59 8.19
N PRO A 76 19.37 -3.02 6.99
CA PRO A 76 19.16 -1.59 6.81
C PRO A 76 17.72 -1.18 7.05
N ASP A 77 17.47 0.12 7.27
CA ASP A 77 16.11 0.63 7.46
C ASP A 77 15.29 0.66 6.15
N ILE A 78 15.97 0.61 5.01
CA ILE A 78 15.44 0.46 3.65
C ILE A 78 16.43 -0.35 2.81
N ALA A 79 15.93 -1.19 1.90
CA ALA A 79 16.75 -1.81 0.86
C ALA A 79 16.00 -1.80 -0.48
N TRP A 80 16.73 -1.71 -1.59
CA TRP A 80 16.17 -1.64 -2.93
C TRP A 80 16.62 -2.84 -3.73
N PHE A 81 15.71 -3.42 -4.50
CA PHE A 81 15.96 -4.62 -5.28
C PHE A 81 15.53 -4.43 -6.72
N ALA A 82 16.33 -4.97 -7.64
CA ALA A 82 15.92 -5.18 -9.01
C ALA A 82 14.88 -6.31 -9.08
N ALA A 83 14.22 -6.45 -10.24
CA ALA A 83 13.19 -7.48 -10.43
C ALA A 83 13.75 -8.91 -10.24
N ASP A 84 15.03 -9.16 -10.52
CA ASP A 84 15.65 -10.46 -10.33
C ASP A 84 15.96 -10.80 -8.86
N GLY A 85 15.76 -9.85 -7.93
CA GLY A 85 16.00 -9.99 -6.49
C GLY A 85 17.41 -9.59 -6.05
N SER A 86 18.26 -9.11 -6.96
CA SER A 86 19.54 -8.50 -6.59
C SER A 86 19.33 -7.15 -5.90
N GLU A 87 20.14 -6.88 -4.87
CA GLU A 87 20.13 -5.58 -4.19
C GLU A 87 20.78 -4.54 -5.11
N MET A 88 20.08 -3.42 -5.36
CA MET A 88 20.51 -2.41 -6.31
C MET A 88 21.76 -1.67 -5.80
N THR A 89 22.75 -1.50 -6.67
CA THR A 89 23.90 -0.64 -6.42
C THR A 89 23.66 0.79 -6.91
N ASP A 90 24.57 1.71 -6.59
CA ASP A 90 24.52 3.10 -7.06
C ASP A 90 24.52 3.18 -8.61
N GLU A 91 25.22 2.27 -9.28
CA GLU A 91 25.27 2.19 -10.74
C GLU A 91 23.93 1.79 -11.37
N ASP A 92 23.16 0.91 -10.72
CA ASP A 92 21.87 0.44 -11.21
C ASP A 92 20.82 1.56 -11.31
N TRP A 93 20.94 2.59 -10.46
CA TRP A 93 20.08 3.77 -10.51
C TRP A 93 20.31 4.65 -11.76
N GLY A 94 21.51 4.60 -12.33
CA GLY A 94 21.87 5.35 -13.53
C GLY A 94 21.42 4.67 -14.83
N ALA A 95 21.05 3.39 -14.78
CA ALA A 95 20.58 2.66 -15.95
C ALA A 95 19.14 3.05 -16.30
N SER A 96 18.92 3.50 -17.54
CA SER A 96 17.66 4.06 -18.08
C SER A 96 16.47 3.08 -18.17
N PHE A 97 16.54 1.93 -17.50
CA PHE A 97 15.57 0.85 -17.60
C PHE A 97 14.85 0.48 -16.29
N ALA A 98 15.06 1.22 -15.19
CA ALA A 98 14.39 0.98 -13.92
C ALA A 98 12.91 1.43 -13.92
N LYS A 99 12.09 0.90 -14.84
CA LYS A 99 10.62 1.07 -14.83
C LYS A 99 9.96 0.21 -13.74
N SER A 100 10.70 -0.73 -13.16
CA SER A 100 10.17 -1.66 -12.19
C SER A 100 11.20 -1.97 -11.11
N ILE A 101 10.82 -1.79 -9.86
CA ILE A 101 11.70 -1.90 -8.69
C ILE A 101 10.94 -2.51 -7.52
N ALA A 102 11.66 -3.17 -6.62
CA ALA A 102 11.14 -3.57 -5.32
C ALA A 102 11.85 -2.81 -4.20
N VAL A 103 11.10 -2.46 -3.15
CA VAL A 103 11.64 -1.79 -1.97
C VAL A 103 11.22 -2.52 -0.71
N PHE A 104 12.20 -2.81 0.14
CA PHE A 104 11.99 -3.32 1.47
C PHE A 104 12.02 -2.17 2.48
N LEU A 105 11.02 -2.12 3.36
CA LEU A 105 10.93 -1.18 4.46
C LEU A 105 11.00 -1.94 5.79
N ASN A 106 12.01 -1.62 6.60
CA ASN A 106 12.23 -2.31 7.87
C ASN A 106 11.42 -1.67 9.01
N GLY A 107 10.44 -2.40 9.55
CA GLY A 107 9.61 -1.94 10.66
C GLY A 107 10.37 -1.79 11.99
N HIS A 108 11.51 -2.47 12.14
CA HIS A 108 12.41 -2.29 13.29
C HIS A 108 13.37 -1.10 13.14
N GLY A 109 13.47 -0.58 11.92
CA GLY A 109 14.36 0.52 11.51
C GLY A 109 13.79 1.92 11.70
N ILE A 110 12.74 2.08 12.50
CA ILE A 110 12.09 3.37 12.73
C ILE A 110 12.88 4.14 13.80
N PRO A 111 13.52 5.28 13.45
CA PRO A 111 14.31 6.06 14.40
C PRO A 111 13.45 6.92 15.34
N ASP A 112 12.16 7.02 15.03
CA ASP A 112 11.22 7.84 15.77
C ASP A 112 10.93 7.24 17.15
N ARG A 113 10.70 8.13 18.10
CA ARG A 113 10.19 7.78 19.42
C ARG A 113 8.76 8.25 19.56
N ASP A 114 7.97 7.51 20.33
CA ASP A 114 6.61 7.93 20.67
C ASP A 114 6.62 9.15 21.61
N LEU A 115 5.44 9.64 21.97
CA LEU A 115 5.28 10.79 22.87
C LEU A 115 5.86 10.55 24.28
N ARG A 116 6.13 9.29 24.66
CA ARG A 116 6.70 8.86 25.93
C ARG A 116 8.20 8.56 25.81
N GLY A 117 8.81 8.83 24.65
CA GLY A 117 10.21 8.58 24.38
C GLY A 117 10.56 7.10 24.13
N GLN A 118 9.58 6.21 23.95
CA GLN A 118 9.79 4.80 23.67
C GLN A 118 10.09 4.54 22.20
N ARG A 119 10.81 3.45 21.91
CA ARG A 119 11.06 3.03 20.52
C ARG A 119 9.74 2.65 19.85
N VAL A 120 9.59 3.10 18.61
CA VAL A 120 8.51 2.67 17.72
C VAL A 120 8.99 1.46 16.92
N PHE A 121 8.15 0.43 16.86
CA PHE A 121 8.34 -0.73 16.00
C PHE A 121 7.10 -0.91 15.14
N ASP A 122 7.27 -1.62 14.04
CA ASP A 122 6.23 -1.94 13.08
C ASP A 122 6.58 -3.26 12.40
N ASP A 123 5.67 -3.77 11.59
CA ASP A 123 5.98 -4.84 10.66
C ASP A 123 6.88 -4.35 9.51
N SER A 124 7.58 -5.27 8.88
CA SER A 124 8.38 -4.98 7.69
C SER A 124 7.57 -5.25 6.43
N PHE A 125 7.86 -4.49 5.37
CA PHE A 125 7.10 -4.55 4.12
C PHE A 125 8.01 -4.68 2.91
N VAL A 126 7.52 -5.33 1.86
CA VAL A 126 8.10 -5.30 0.52
C VAL A 126 7.06 -4.72 -0.43
N LEU A 127 7.45 -3.70 -1.20
CA LEU A 127 6.60 -3.10 -2.22
C LEU A 127 7.24 -3.36 -3.57
N CYS A 128 6.51 -3.98 -4.48
CA CYS A 128 6.92 -4.22 -5.86
C CYS A 128 6.14 -3.27 -6.76
N PHE A 129 6.84 -2.39 -7.47
CA PHE A 129 6.26 -1.47 -8.43
C PHE A 129 6.58 -1.96 -9.83
N ASN A 130 5.56 -2.30 -10.62
CA ASN A 130 5.71 -2.56 -12.05
C ASN A 130 5.13 -1.41 -12.85
N ALA A 131 5.97 -0.43 -13.23
CA ALA A 131 5.54 0.59 -14.18
C ALA A 131 5.79 0.16 -15.63
N HIS A 132 6.14 -1.09 -15.93
CA HIS A 132 6.19 -1.60 -17.29
C HIS A 132 4.79 -1.94 -17.83
N HIS A 133 4.66 -1.99 -19.16
CA HIS A 133 3.39 -2.28 -19.84
C HIS A 133 3.10 -3.77 -20.00
N GLU A 134 4.02 -4.62 -19.55
CA GLU A 134 3.88 -6.08 -19.54
C GLU A 134 4.06 -6.58 -18.10
N PRO A 135 3.51 -7.76 -17.75
CA PRO A 135 3.80 -8.41 -16.48
C PRO A 135 5.31 -8.65 -16.32
N ILE A 136 5.82 -8.46 -15.10
CA ILE A 136 7.22 -8.72 -14.75
C ILE A 136 7.25 -9.70 -13.58
N GLU A 137 8.14 -10.69 -13.67
CA GLU A 137 8.45 -11.58 -12.55
C GLU A 137 9.44 -10.88 -11.60
N PHE A 138 9.05 -10.78 -10.34
CA PHE A 138 9.88 -10.30 -9.24
C PHE A 138 10.35 -11.48 -8.39
N THR A 139 11.63 -11.51 -8.02
CA THR A 139 12.14 -12.37 -6.95
C THR A 139 12.08 -11.60 -5.63
N LEU A 140 11.40 -12.15 -4.63
CA LEU A 140 11.32 -11.53 -3.29
C LEU A 140 12.68 -11.54 -2.58
N PRO A 141 12.91 -10.64 -1.61
CA PRO A 141 14.15 -10.62 -0.85
C PRO A 141 14.43 -11.96 -0.12
N PRO A 142 15.71 -12.27 0.15
CA PRO A 142 16.09 -13.47 0.89
C PRO A 142 15.59 -13.45 2.34
N ALA A 143 15.60 -14.62 2.99
CA ALA A 143 14.98 -14.85 4.30
C ALA A 143 15.47 -13.91 5.41
N LYS A 144 16.68 -13.36 5.29
CA LYS A 144 17.19 -12.35 6.22
C LYS A 144 16.29 -11.12 6.34
N PHE A 145 15.51 -10.78 5.29
CA PHE A 145 14.57 -9.65 5.30
C PHE A 145 13.15 -10.01 5.77
N GLY A 146 12.82 -11.30 5.81
CA GLY A 146 11.52 -11.82 6.16
C GLY A 146 11.35 -13.22 5.58
N GLU A 147 10.86 -14.16 6.39
CA GLU A 147 10.73 -15.57 6.01
C GLU A 147 9.51 -15.84 5.12
N LYS A 148 8.43 -15.10 5.36
CA LYS A 148 7.16 -15.22 4.66
C LYS A 148 6.52 -13.85 4.47
N TRP A 149 5.81 -13.71 3.36
CA TRP A 149 5.24 -12.47 2.88
C TRP A 149 3.77 -12.66 2.56
N ARG A 150 2.92 -11.75 3.07
CA ARG A 150 1.49 -11.75 2.83
C ARG A 150 1.09 -10.54 2.01
N THR A 151 0.33 -10.75 0.94
CA THR A 151 -0.24 -9.65 0.15
C THR A 151 -1.26 -8.86 0.96
N VAL A 152 -1.04 -7.55 1.08
CA VAL A 152 -1.97 -6.61 1.73
C VAL A 152 -2.55 -5.58 0.78
N VAL A 153 -1.87 -5.30 -0.34
CA VAL A 153 -2.38 -4.46 -1.42
C VAL A 153 -1.97 -5.07 -2.76
N TYR A 154 -2.90 -5.09 -3.71
CA TYR A 154 -2.66 -5.48 -5.09
C TYR A 154 -3.53 -4.63 -6.01
N THR A 155 -2.93 -3.96 -7.00
CA THR A 155 -3.64 -3.04 -7.90
C THR A 155 -3.90 -3.61 -9.30
N GLY A 156 -3.50 -4.86 -9.57
CA GLY A 156 -3.76 -5.55 -10.84
C GLY A 156 -5.16 -6.17 -10.89
N ALA A 157 -5.40 -7.04 -11.87
CA ALA A 157 -6.69 -7.72 -11.99
C ALA A 157 -6.94 -8.65 -10.80
N ARG A 158 -8.03 -8.45 -10.05
CA ARG A 158 -8.32 -9.19 -8.80
C ARG A 158 -8.16 -10.71 -8.89
N GLN A 159 -8.45 -11.30 -10.05
CA GLN A 159 -8.32 -12.73 -10.30
C GLN A 159 -6.86 -13.22 -10.23
N LEU A 160 -5.90 -12.31 -10.47
CA LEU A 160 -4.46 -12.53 -10.46
C LEU A 160 -3.79 -12.09 -9.15
N ALA A 161 -4.58 -11.63 -8.16
CA ALA A 161 -4.04 -11.26 -6.86
C ALA A 161 -3.35 -12.48 -6.20
N PRO A 162 -2.12 -12.34 -5.67
CA PRO A 162 -1.44 -13.44 -5.00
C PRO A 162 -2.17 -13.78 -3.70
N ARG A 163 -2.73 -14.99 -3.61
CA ARG A 163 -3.64 -15.40 -2.52
C ARG A 163 -2.96 -16.12 -1.36
N ASP A 164 -1.71 -16.55 -1.53
CA ASP A 164 -0.99 -17.37 -0.55
C ASP A 164 0.15 -16.60 0.12
N GLU A 165 0.57 -17.06 1.30
CA GLU A 165 1.83 -16.61 1.91
C GLU A 165 3.00 -17.04 1.02
N LEU A 166 3.75 -16.05 0.54
CA LEU A 166 4.91 -16.26 -0.32
C LEU A 166 6.15 -16.47 0.56
N PRO A 167 6.93 -17.55 0.38
CA PRO A 167 8.18 -17.70 1.11
C PRO A 167 9.20 -16.65 0.66
N ALA A 168 10.25 -16.47 1.46
CA ALA A 168 11.43 -15.72 1.05
C ALA A 168 11.99 -16.23 -0.30
N ALA A 169 12.55 -15.33 -1.11
CA ALA A 169 13.04 -15.63 -2.45
C ALA A 169 12.02 -16.25 -3.42
N ALA A 170 10.72 -16.22 -3.10
CA ALA A 170 9.67 -16.62 -4.03
C ALA A 170 9.67 -15.73 -5.27
N ARG A 171 9.23 -16.31 -6.40
CA ARG A 171 8.94 -15.58 -7.62
C ARG A 171 7.47 -15.16 -7.63
N LEU A 172 7.23 -13.89 -7.90
CA LEU A 172 5.92 -13.26 -7.93
C LEU A 172 5.77 -12.51 -9.26
N THR A 173 4.77 -12.88 -10.06
CA THR A 173 4.40 -12.09 -11.24
C THR A 173 3.58 -10.88 -10.83
N VAL A 174 4.04 -9.69 -11.19
CA VAL A 174 3.34 -8.42 -10.98
C VAL A 174 2.83 -7.92 -12.33
N ASP A 175 1.52 -7.75 -12.45
CA ASP A 175 0.83 -7.33 -13.67
C ASP A 175 1.38 -6.00 -14.23
N ALA A 176 1.14 -5.78 -15.52
CA ALA A 176 1.44 -4.51 -16.17
C ALA A 176 0.83 -3.33 -15.40
N ARG A 177 1.61 -2.27 -15.19
CA ARG A 177 1.16 -1.02 -14.52
C ARG A 177 0.55 -1.25 -13.14
N SER A 178 1.03 -2.26 -12.40
CA SER A 178 0.48 -2.63 -11.10
C SER A 178 1.51 -2.52 -9.97
N THR A 179 1.00 -2.49 -8.74
CA THR A 179 1.79 -2.47 -7.51
C THR A 179 1.30 -3.58 -6.59
N VAL A 180 2.24 -4.24 -5.93
CA VAL A 180 1.97 -5.20 -4.85
C VAL A 180 2.63 -4.70 -3.58
N VAL A 181 1.91 -4.74 -2.47
CA VAL A 181 2.45 -4.50 -1.13
C VAL A 181 2.32 -5.79 -0.34
N LEU A 182 3.45 -6.25 0.18
CA LEU A 182 3.59 -7.45 0.98
C LEU A 182 4.01 -7.06 2.39
N GLN A 183 3.39 -7.66 3.40
CA GLN A 183 3.73 -7.54 4.81
C GLN A 183 4.45 -8.81 5.26
N ALA A 184 5.53 -8.67 6.04
CA ALA A 184 6.18 -9.83 6.65
C ALA A 184 5.21 -10.52 7.61
N ALA A 185 5.01 -11.83 7.46
CA ALA A 185 4.19 -12.58 8.40
C ALA A 185 4.96 -12.73 9.73
N SER A 186 4.43 -12.20 10.82
CA SER A 186 4.97 -12.45 12.16
C SER A 186 4.40 -13.75 12.72
N GLU A 187 5.18 -14.50 13.49
CA GLU A 187 4.73 -15.75 14.16
C GLU A 187 3.59 -15.52 15.18
N SER A 188 3.22 -14.28 15.48
CA SER A 188 2.36 -13.95 16.64
C SER A 188 1.20 -12.99 16.35
N GLN A 189 0.70 -12.90 15.13
CA GLN A 189 -0.53 -12.13 14.86
C GLN A 189 -1.57 -12.95 14.09
N GLN A 190 -2.54 -13.47 14.85
CA GLN A 190 -3.81 -13.96 14.33
C GLN A 190 -4.54 -12.83 13.58
N SER A 191 -4.74 -13.07 12.28
CA SER A 191 -5.88 -12.65 11.47
C SER A 191 -6.23 -11.15 11.48
N GLN A 192 -5.43 -10.33 10.79
CA GLN A 192 -5.96 -9.13 10.14
C GLN A 192 -6.87 -9.56 8.98
N PRO A 193 -8.03 -8.91 8.76
CA PRO A 193 -8.90 -9.25 7.66
C PRO A 193 -8.20 -8.97 6.32
N ASP A 194 -8.18 -10.00 5.48
CA ASP A 194 -7.72 -9.91 4.10
C ASP A 194 -8.58 -8.89 3.35
N ILE A 195 -7.97 -7.78 2.93
CA ILE A 195 -8.63 -6.70 2.19
C ILE A 195 -8.63 -6.95 0.68
N THR A 196 -8.30 -8.17 0.22
CA THR A 196 -8.47 -8.54 -1.20
C THR A 196 -9.96 -8.67 -1.60
N GLY A 197 -10.54 -7.50 -1.83
CA GLY A 197 -11.71 -7.28 -2.65
C GLY A 197 -13.05 -7.23 -1.91
N ILE A 198 -13.13 -6.27 -1.00
CA ILE A 198 -14.40 -5.75 -0.50
C ILE A 198 -14.92 -4.76 -1.54
N ALA A 199 -15.50 -5.29 -2.62
CA ALA A 199 -16.46 -4.58 -3.43
C ALA A 199 -17.65 -5.54 -3.55
N GLY A 200 -18.66 -5.32 -2.71
CA GLY A 200 -19.95 -6.02 -2.80
C GLY A 200 -20.15 -7.16 -1.79
N GLN A 201 -20.33 -6.82 -0.52
CA GLN A 201 -21.38 -7.40 0.35
C GLN A 201 -21.34 -6.78 1.75
N TRP A 202 -21.81 -5.54 1.85
CA TRP A 202 -22.41 -5.05 3.10
C TRP A 202 -23.88 -4.80 2.80
N ARG A 203 -24.73 -5.78 3.11
CA ARG A 203 -26.17 -5.54 3.22
C ARG A 203 -26.39 -4.76 4.51
N PHE A 204 -26.67 -3.47 4.41
CA PHE A 204 -27.41 -2.80 5.47
C PHE A 204 -28.80 -3.45 5.49
N GLU A 205 -29.07 -4.30 6.48
CA GLU A 205 -30.45 -4.54 6.87
C GLU A 205 -31.00 -3.20 7.36
N SER A 206 -31.90 -2.62 6.56
CA SER A 206 -32.69 -1.47 6.93
C SER A 206 -33.61 -1.87 8.08
N GLY A 207 -33.12 -1.73 9.31
CA GLY A 207 -33.98 -1.68 10.49
C GLY A 207 -34.99 -0.55 10.31
N ALA A 208 -36.26 -0.92 10.16
CA ALA A 208 -37.38 -0.01 10.02
C ALA A 208 -37.35 1.03 11.15
N ARG A 209 -37.28 2.31 10.79
CA ARG A 209 -37.52 3.41 11.74
C ARG A 209 -39.01 3.45 12.06
N PRO A 210 -39.43 3.49 13.33
CA PRO A 210 -40.84 3.68 13.66
C PRO A 210 -41.27 5.09 13.22
N ALA A 211 -42.44 5.16 12.59
CA ALA A 211 -43.06 6.40 12.14
C ALA A 211 -43.33 7.33 13.33
N VAL A 212 -42.79 8.55 13.27
CA VAL A 212 -43.18 9.64 14.16
C VAL A 212 -44.38 10.34 13.51
N SER A 213 -45.54 10.21 14.15
CA SER A 213 -46.78 10.90 13.76
C SER A 213 -46.64 12.41 13.96
N PRO A 214 -47.12 13.24 13.01
CA PRO A 214 -47.16 14.69 13.22
C PRO A 214 -48.33 15.00 14.17
N ARG A 215 -48.03 15.65 15.30
CA ARG A 215 -49.05 16.41 16.02
C ARG A 215 -48.95 17.87 15.56
N LEU A 216 -50.16 18.39 15.33
CA LEU A 216 -50.58 19.75 14.95
C LEU A 216 -49.70 20.88 15.48
#